data_AF-A0A3Q7FRM6-F1
#
_entry.id   AF-A0A3Q7FRM6-F1
#
_cell.length_a   1.000
_cell.length_b   1.000
_cell.length_c   1.000
_cell.angle_alpha   90.00
_cell.angle_beta   90.00
_cell.angle_gamma   90.00
#
_symmetry.space_group_name_H-M   'P 1'
#
loop_
_entity.id
_entity.type
_entity.pdbx_description
1 polymer ?
#
loop_
_entity_poly.entity_id
_entity_poly.type
_entity_poly.pdbx_seq_one_letter_code
_entity_poly.pdbx_strand_id
1 'polypeptide(L)'
;MILREERQTREHATAANIKLLHEYEILRSRLEECSVSFLIEEENKLVLNASIPSDAIDMLSTSDDRIGLLLAEAQILAQDVETTVAGGNLDGEYSCTTVDELRKQLADVYVDNAKLRKQMNSVIRYALQTASRSKDNEEENPSTKTALTKSLDG
;
A
#
# COMPACT_ATOMS: atom_id res chain seq x y z
N MET A 1 -28.88 13.32 -38.90
CA MET A 1 -28.41 14.06 -37.71
C MET A 1 -28.14 13.09 -36.55
N ILE A 2 -29.10 12.23 -36.21
CA ILE A 2 -29.02 11.20 -35.14
C ILE A 2 -27.77 10.30 -35.22
N LEU A 3 -27.43 9.79 -36.41
CA LEU A 3 -26.29 8.87 -36.60
C LEU A 3 -24.91 9.49 -36.29
N ARG A 4 -24.79 10.81 -36.40
CA ARG A 4 -23.55 11.54 -36.11
C ARG A 4 -23.38 11.75 -34.60
N GLU A 5 -24.48 12.07 -33.94
CA GLU A 5 -24.58 12.27 -32.51
C GLU A 5 -24.33 10.97 -31.75
N GLU A 6 -24.98 9.86 -32.14
CA GLU A 6 -24.74 8.54 -31.55
C GLU A 6 -23.28 8.10 -31.68
N ARG A 7 -22.66 8.35 -32.85
CA ARG A 7 -21.25 8.07 -33.07
C ARG A 7 -20.35 8.90 -32.15
N GLN A 8 -20.64 10.18 -32.00
CA GLN A 8 -19.89 11.09 -31.13
C GLN A 8 -20.01 10.68 -29.65
N THR A 9 -21.21 10.34 -29.18
CA THR A 9 -21.43 9.84 -27.81
C THR A 9 -20.64 8.56 -27.55
N ARG A 10 -20.62 7.64 -28.50
CA ARG A 10 -19.83 6.40 -28.40
C ARG A 10 -18.32 6.65 -28.38
N GLU A 11 -17.84 7.58 -29.20
CA GLU A 11 -16.43 8.00 -29.21
C GLU A 11 -16.04 8.63 -27.87
N HIS A 12 -16.88 9.50 -27.29
CA HIS A 12 -16.65 10.09 -25.97
C HIS A 12 -16.63 9.04 -24.84
N ALA A 13 -17.60 8.12 -24.82
CA ALA A 13 -17.65 7.04 -23.81
C ALA A 13 -16.41 6.12 -23.92
N THR A 14 -15.97 5.82 -25.15
CA THR A 14 -14.76 5.02 -25.38
C THR A 14 -13.52 5.74 -24.85
N ALA A 15 -13.37 7.04 -25.11
CA ALA A 15 -12.26 7.83 -24.60
C ALA A 15 -12.24 7.91 -23.06
N ALA A 16 -13.41 8.09 -22.43
CA ALA A 16 -13.54 8.09 -20.98
C ALA A 16 -13.14 6.75 -20.34
N ASN A 17 -13.53 5.63 -20.96
CA ASN A 17 -13.15 4.29 -20.51
C ASN A 17 -11.65 4.02 -20.66
N ILE A 18 -11.03 4.47 -21.76
CA ILE A 18 -9.57 4.36 -21.95
C ILE A 18 -8.83 5.16 -20.87
N LYS A 19 -9.28 6.38 -20.56
CA LYS A 19 -8.69 7.21 -19.50
C LYS A 19 -8.82 6.51 -18.14
N LEU A 20 -10.01 5.99 -17.81
CA LEU A 20 -10.24 5.27 -16.56
C LEU A 20 -9.34 4.03 -16.43
N LEU A 21 -9.20 3.24 -17.50
CA LEU A 21 -8.35 2.05 -17.47
C LEU A 21 -6.88 2.41 -17.24
N HIS A 22 -6.42 3.51 -17.83
CA HIS A 22 -5.06 4.01 -17.62
C HIS A 22 -4.83 4.50 -16.18
N GLU A 23 -5.78 5.23 -15.60
CA GLU A 23 -5.72 5.65 -14.19
C GLU A 23 -5.71 4.45 -13.24
N TYR A 24 -6.53 3.43 -13.52
CA TYR A 24 -6.54 2.18 -12.79
C TYR A 24 -5.17 1.50 -12.81
N GLU A 25 -4.54 1.38 -13.99
CA GLU A 25 -3.26 0.70 -14.14
C GLU A 25 -2.13 1.43 -13.39
N ILE A 26 -2.12 2.76 -13.44
CA ILE A 26 -1.19 3.58 -12.65
C ILE A 26 -1.38 3.31 -11.16
N LEU A 27 -2.61 3.39 -10.67
CA LEU A 27 -2.89 3.25 -9.25
C LEU A 27 -2.56 1.83 -8.75
N ARG A 28 -2.79 0.83 -9.59
CA ARG A 28 -2.39 -0.56 -9.35
C ARG A 28 -0.87 -0.71 -9.26
N SER A 29 -0.13 -0.17 -10.21
CA SER A 29 1.35 -0.21 -10.21
C SER A 29 1.90 0.43 -8.95
N ARG A 30 1.45 1.65 -8.63
CA ARG A 30 1.92 2.38 -7.44
C ARG A 30 1.55 1.67 -6.15
N LEU A 31 0.39 1.02 -6.10
CA LEU A 31 0.02 0.15 -4.99
C LEU A 31 0.99 -1.02 -4.86
N GLU A 32 1.35 -1.70 -5.94
CA GLU A 32 2.32 -2.80 -5.91
C GLU A 32 3.67 -2.34 -5.35
N GLU A 33 4.13 -1.17 -5.75
CA GLU A 33 5.39 -0.61 -5.26
C GLU A 33 5.38 -0.21 -3.77
N CYS A 34 4.19 -0.04 -3.18
CA CYS A 34 4.06 0.17 -1.73
C CYS A 34 4.31 -1.12 -0.93
N SER A 35 4.40 -2.27 -1.58
CA SER A 35 4.64 -3.56 -0.93
C SER A 35 6.09 -3.67 -0.44
N VAL A 36 6.26 -4.19 0.78
CA VAL A 36 7.59 -4.52 1.32
C VAL A 36 8.31 -5.53 0.43
N SER A 37 7.60 -6.46 -0.23
CA SER A 37 8.20 -7.39 -1.19
C SER A 37 8.85 -6.67 -2.38
N PHE A 38 8.22 -5.60 -2.88
CA PHE A 38 8.77 -4.79 -3.95
C PHE A 38 10.02 -4.02 -3.48
N LEU A 39 9.97 -3.44 -2.28
CA LEU A 39 11.12 -2.77 -1.66
C LEU A 39 12.30 -3.75 -1.51
N ILE A 40 12.04 -4.99 -1.07
CA ILE A 40 13.05 -6.04 -0.94
C ILE A 40 13.64 -6.46 -2.30
N GLU A 41 12.86 -6.50 -3.38
CA GLU A 41 13.38 -6.83 -4.72
C GLU A 41 14.21 -5.69 -5.32
N GLU A 42 13.79 -4.44 -5.11
CA GLU A 42 14.52 -3.24 -5.50
C GLU A 42 15.83 -3.11 -4.70
N GLU A 43 15.79 -3.41 -3.40
CA GLU A 43 16.94 -3.39 -2.51
C GLU A 43 17.85 -4.61 -2.66
N ASN A 44 17.36 -5.81 -3.01
CA ASN A 44 18.22 -6.97 -3.32
C ASN A 44 19.09 -6.75 -4.56
N LYS A 45 18.71 -5.84 -5.46
CA LYS A 45 19.58 -5.39 -6.55
C LYS A 45 20.70 -4.45 -6.07
N LEU A 46 20.61 -3.92 -4.84
CA LEU A 46 21.50 -2.90 -4.29
C LEU A 46 22.29 -3.35 -3.05
N VAL A 47 21.77 -4.20 -2.15
CA VAL A 47 22.47 -4.64 -0.94
C VAL A 47 22.06 -6.06 -0.53
N LEU A 48 23.01 -6.99 -0.65
CA LEU A 48 22.94 -8.37 -0.21
C LEU A 48 23.08 -8.48 1.33
N ASN A 49 22.30 -7.79 2.18
CA ASN A 49 22.43 -7.87 3.66
C ASN A 49 21.17 -7.49 4.48
N ALA A 50 19.95 -7.85 4.08
CA ALA A 50 18.78 -7.70 4.96
C ALA A 50 18.72 -8.84 6.02
N SER A 51 19.59 -8.79 7.03
CA SER A 51 19.57 -9.75 8.16
C SER A 51 19.48 -9.08 9.54
N ILE A 52 19.21 -7.76 9.60
CA ILE A 52 19.12 -7.02 10.86
C ILE A 52 17.67 -6.50 11.06
N PRO A 53 17.04 -6.72 12.23
CA PRO A 53 15.66 -6.28 12.50
C PRO A 53 15.39 -4.78 12.32
N SER A 54 16.41 -3.92 12.47
CA SER A 54 16.30 -2.46 12.26
C SER A 54 15.97 -2.12 10.80
N ASP A 55 16.64 -2.79 9.86
CA ASP A 55 16.47 -2.59 8.42
C ASP A 55 15.03 -2.91 7.97
N ALA A 56 14.47 -3.99 8.53
CA ALA A 56 13.07 -4.36 8.30
C ALA A 56 12.06 -3.34 8.84
N ILE A 57 12.37 -2.65 9.95
CA ILE A 57 11.51 -1.60 10.50
C ILE A 57 11.54 -0.36 9.61
N ASP A 58 12.71 0.00 9.08
CA ASP A 58 12.91 1.14 8.17
C ASP A 58 12.20 0.90 6.82
N MET A 59 12.27 -0.32 6.28
CA MET A 59 11.48 -0.72 5.10
C MET A 59 9.97 -0.60 5.35
N LEU A 60 9.48 -1.02 6.52
CA LEU A 60 8.06 -0.89 6.88
C LEU A 60 7.65 0.59 7.01
N SER A 61 8.53 1.45 7.52
CA SER A 61 8.30 2.90 7.55
C SER A 61 8.22 3.48 6.14
N THR A 62 9.15 3.11 5.27
CA THR A 62 9.16 3.53 3.86
C THR A 62 7.89 3.08 3.13
N SER A 63 7.44 1.84 3.38
CA SER A 63 6.15 1.33 2.88
C SER A 63 4.97 2.19 3.39
N ASP A 64 4.93 2.52 4.68
CA ASP A 64 3.86 3.34 5.27
C ASP A 64 3.80 4.76 4.66
N ASP A 65 4.95 5.35 4.36
CA ASP A 65 5.07 6.66 3.70
C ASP A 65 4.57 6.61 2.25
N ARG A 66 4.98 5.60 1.47
CA ARG A 66 4.50 5.38 0.10
C ARG A 66 2.99 5.15 0.06
N ILE A 67 2.44 4.37 1.00
CA ILE A 67 0.99 4.17 1.14
C ILE A 67 0.28 5.51 1.42
N GLY A 68 0.90 6.38 2.23
CA GLY A 68 0.38 7.73 2.48
C GLY A 68 0.26 8.58 1.21
N LEU A 69 1.27 8.53 0.35
CA LEU A 69 1.25 9.24 -0.94
C LEU A 69 0.18 8.66 -1.88
N LEU A 70 0.08 7.33 -1.98
CA LEU A 70 -0.93 6.66 -2.79
C LEU A 70 -2.36 7.05 -2.38
N LEU A 71 -2.62 7.15 -1.07
CA LEU A 71 -3.91 7.60 -0.55
C LEU A 71 -4.26 9.01 -1.00
N ALA A 72 -3.29 9.92 -0.99
CA ALA A 72 -3.51 11.29 -1.46
C ALA A 72 -3.83 11.32 -2.96
N GLU A 73 -3.16 10.50 -3.77
CA GLU A 73 -3.42 10.41 -5.21
C GLU A 73 -4.78 9.81 -5.52
N ALA A 74 -5.19 8.75 -4.83
CA ALA A 74 -6.50 8.15 -4.97
C ALA A 74 -7.62 9.17 -4.61
N GLN A 75 -7.39 10.01 -3.60
CA GLN A 75 -8.32 11.09 -3.24
C GLN A 75 -8.40 12.18 -4.31
N ILE A 76 -7.28 12.56 -4.91
CA ILE A 76 -7.26 13.54 -6.02
C ILE A 76 -8.00 12.99 -7.24
N LEU A 77 -7.80 11.71 -7.58
CA LEU A 77 -8.52 11.04 -8.67
C LEU A 77 -10.04 11.00 -8.41
N ALA A 78 -10.45 10.80 -7.16
CA ALA A 78 -11.86 10.86 -6.78
C ALA A 78 -12.45 12.27 -6.86
N GLN A 79 -11.66 13.32 -6.60
CA GLN A 79 -12.11 14.73 -6.66
C GLN A 79 -12.19 15.29 -8.09
N ASP A 80 -11.31 14.86 -9.01
CA ASP A 80 -11.34 15.30 -10.42
C ASP A 80 -12.71 14.99 -11.09
N VAL A 81 -13.41 13.97 -10.57
CA VAL A 81 -14.81 13.60 -10.89
C VAL A 81 -15.81 14.70 -10.50
N GLU A 82 -15.75 15.22 -9.28
CA GLU A 82 -16.73 16.18 -8.77
C GLU A 82 -16.64 17.53 -9.51
N THR A 83 -15.43 17.96 -9.89
CA THR A 83 -15.20 19.19 -10.65
C THR A 83 -15.68 19.12 -12.11
N THR A 84 -15.64 17.94 -12.73
CA THR A 84 -16.16 17.75 -14.09
C THR A 84 -17.69 17.73 -14.13
N VAL A 85 -18.34 17.22 -13.08
CA VAL A 85 -19.81 17.23 -12.93
C VAL A 85 -20.37 18.63 -12.70
N ALA A 86 -19.64 19.51 -11.99
CA ALA A 86 -20.10 20.87 -11.68
C ALA A 86 -20.05 21.85 -12.89
N GLY A 87 -19.31 21.54 -13.95
CA GLY A 87 -19.06 22.44 -15.08
C GLY A 87 -19.83 22.14 -16.37
N GLY A 88 -20.49 20.98 -16.48
CA GLY A 88 -21.04 20.49 -17.74
C GLY A 88 -22.53 20.16 -17.67
N ASN A 89 -23.39 21.12 -18.01
CA ASN A 89 -24.65 20.76 -18.65
C ASN A 89 -24.30 20.20 -20.04
N LEU A 90 -24.81 19.01 -20.39
CA LEU A 90 -25.36 18.61 -21.70
C LEU A 90 -25.32 17.07 -21.88
N ASP A 91 -26.52 16.47 -21.83
CA ASP A 91 -27.01 15.40 -22.73
C ASP A 91 -26.13 14.14 -22.91
N GLY A 92 -26.02 13.34 -21.84
CA GLY A 92 -25.32 12.04 -21.87
C GLY A 92 -25.35 11.29 -20.52
N GLU A 93 -26.41 11.52 -19.75
CA GLU A 93 -26.49 11.35 -18.29
C GLU A 93 -26.21 9.92 -17.76
N TYR A 94 -26.44 8.88 -18.56
CA TYR A 94 -26.29 7.49 -18.11
C TYR A 94 -24.84 6.96 -18.17
N SER A 95 -24.00 7.47 -19.08
CA SER A 95 -22.62 6.97 -19.26
C SER A 95 -21.61 7.69 -18.37
N CYS A 96 -21.83 8.96 -18.04
CA CYS A 96 -20.90 9.70 -17.17
C CYS A 96 -21.06 9.24 -15.71
N THR A 97 -22.31 9.13 -15.25
CA THR A 97 -22.64 8.73 -13.86
C THR A 97 -22.14 7.34 -13.49
N THR A 98 -22.21 6.38 -14.42
CA THR A 98 -21.70 5.02 -14.20
C THR A 98 -20.17 4.96 -14.15
N VAL A 99 -19.47 5.73 -14.98
CA VAL A 99 -18.00 5.83 -14.95
C VAL A 99 -17.51 6.52 -13.68
N ASP A 100 -18.22 7.55 -13.24
CA ASP A 100 -17.92 8.31 -12.02
C ASP A 100 -18.14 7.44 -10.76
N GLU A 101 -19.22 6.67 -10.70
CA GLU A 101 -19.48 5.69 -9.63
C GLU A 101 -18.41 4.60 -9.61
N LEU A 102 -17.97 4.10 -10.77
CA LEU A 102 -16.87 3.14 -10.86
C LEU A 102 -15.54 3.74 -10.38
N ARG A 103 -15.24 5.00 -10.70
CA ARG A 103 -14.05 5.70 -10.17
C ARG A 103 -14.10 5.78 -8.64
N LYS A 104 -15.27 6.09 -8.08
CA LYS A 104 -15.46 6.17 -6.63
C LYS A 104 -15.28 4.80 -5.96
N GLN A 105 -15.94 3.76 -6.44
CA GLN A 105 -15.80 2.41 -5.90
C GLN A 105 -14.35 1.93 -5.97
N LEU A 106 -13.65 2.27 -7.05
CA LEU A 106 -12.24 1.95 -7.20
C LEU A 106 -11.38 2.68 -6.16
N ALA A 107 -11.60 3.98 -5.97
CA ALA A 107 -10.90 4.76 -4.95
C ALA A 107 -11.13 4.18 -3.55
N ASP A 108 -12.36 3.82 -3.20
CA ASP A 108 -12.70 3.20 -1.92
C ASP A 108 -11.95 1.88 -1.70
N VAL A 109 -11.89 1.01 -2.72
CA VAL A 109 -11.12 -0.25 -2.66
C VAL A 109 -9.62 0.00 -2.41
N TYR A 110 -9.03 0.99 -3.10
CA TYR A 110 -7.62 1.34 -2.88
C TYR A 110 -7.37 1.93 -1.49
N VAL A 111 -8.29 2.76 -1.00
CA VAL A 111 -8.22 3.33 0.35
C VAL A 111 -8.27 2.23 1.40
N ASP A 112 -9.17 1.26 1.27
CA ASP A 112 -9.27 0.16 2.22
C ASP A 112 -8.08 -0.79 2.12
N ASN A 113 -7.55 -1.04 0.92
CA ASN A 113 -6.33 -1.82 0.75
C ASN A 113 -5.12 -1.14 1.40
N ALA A 114 -4.98 0.17 1.23
CA ALA A 114 -3.95 0.98 1.86
C ALA A 114 -4.02 0.91 3.40
N LYS A 115 -5.22 1.02 3.98
CA LYS A 115 -5.43 0.87 5.43
C LYS A 115 -5.02 -0.53 5.90
N LEU A 116 -5.43 -1.58 5.19
CA LEU A 116 -5.10 -2.96 5.55
C LEU A 116 -3.59 -3.18 5.54
N ARG A 117 -2.87 -2.65 4.54
CA ARG A 117 -1.41 -2.75 4.48
C ARG A 117 -0.71 -1.99 5.61
N LYS A 118 -1.18 -0.79 5.96
CA LYS A 118 -0.68 -0.08 7.14
C LYS A 118 -0.90 -0.86 8.44
N GLN A 119 -2.07 -1.48 8.60
CA GLN A 119 -2.34 -2.34 9.75
C GLN A 119 -1.41 -3.56 9.78
N MET A 120 -1.20 -4.21 8.64
CA MET A 120 -0.27 -5.33 8.52
C MET A 120 1.16 -4.90 8.89
N ASN A 121 1.62 -3.77 8.37
CA ASN A 121 2.95 -3.22 8.68
C ASN A 121 3.10 -2.97 10.19
N SER A 122 2.06 -2.45 10.85
CA SER A 122 2.04 -2.25 12.30
C SER A 122 2.15 -3.57 13.07
N VAL A 123 1.40 -4.60 12.67
CA VAL A 123 1.46 -5.94 13.31
C VAL A 123 2.85 -6.56 13.15
N ILE A 124 3.44 -6.49 11.95
CA ILE A 124 4.79 -7.01 11.69
C ILE A 124 5.83 -6.26 12.54
N ARG A 125 5.75 -4.93 12.58
CA ARG A 125 6.63 -4.09 13.39
C ARG A 125 6.55 -4.43 14.88
N TYR A 126 5.34 -4.65 15.40
CA TYR A 126 5.14 -5.11 16.77
C TYR A 126 5.81 -6.46 17.01
N ALA A 127 5.58 -7.45 16.13
CA ALA A 127 6.20 -8.76 16.24
C ALA A 127 7.74 -8.69 16.22
N LEU A 128 8.33 -7.89 15.32
CA LEU A 128 9.77 -7.67 15.25
C LEU A 128 10.33 -7.06 16.54
N GLN A 129 9.68 -6.03 17.08
CA GLN A 129 10.11 -5.39 18.33
C GLN A 129 10.02 -6.34 19.53
N THR A 130 8.97 -7.17 19.60
CA THR A 130 8.84 -8.20 20.65
C THR A 130 9.92 -9.28 20.55
N ALA A 131 10.26 -9.70 19.33
CA ALA A 131 11.32 -10.69 19.10
C ALA A 131 12.71 -10.15 19.47
N SER A 132 12.98 -8.87 19.20
CA SER A 132 14.24 -8.21 19.61
C SER A 132 14.36 -8.11 21.13
N ARG A 133 13.30 -7.70 21.82
CA ARG A 133 13.28 -7.61 23.30
C ARG A 133 13.45 -8.96 24.00
N SER A 134 12.97 -10.05 23.40
CA SER A 134 13.17 -11.40 23.94
C SER A 134 14.63 -11.83 23.90
N LYS A 135 15.43 -11.32 22.95
CA LYS A 135 16.87 -11.63 22.84
C LYS A 135 17.69 -10.84 23.85
N ASP A 136 17.35 -9.58 24.09
CA ASP A 136 18.03 -8.75 25.09
C ASP A 136 17.84 -9.29 26.52
N ASN A 137 16.68 -9.87 26.83
CA ASN A 137 16.41 -10.52 28.12
C ASN A 137 17.09 -11.89 28.30
N GLU A 138 17.68 -12.49 27.25
CA GLU A 138 18.51 -13.69 27.39
C GLU A 138 19.97 -13.35 27.73
N GLU A 139 20.43 -12.12 27.48
CA GLU A 139 21.79 -11.67 27.83
C GLU A 139 21.89 -11.12 29.28
N GLU A 140 20.78 -10.89 29.97
CA GLU A 140 20.73 -10.48 31.39
C GLU A 140 20.44 -11.65 32.35
N ASN A 141 21.17 -12.75 32.22
CA ASN A 141 21.30 -13.75 33.30
C ASN A 141 22.75 -13.83 33.78
N PRO A 142 23.15 -13.06 34.81
CA PRO A 142 24.42 -13.29 35.47
C PRO A 142 24.30 -14.45 36.47
N SER A 143 25.18 -15.43 36.33
CA SER A 143 25.54 -16.43 37.36
C SER A 143 24.54 -17.55 37.69
N THR A 144 24.67 -18.66 36.97
CA THR A 144 24.83 -19.98 37.64
C THR A 144 26.17 -20.59 37.23
N LYS A 145 27.26 -20.01 37.73
CA LYS A 145 28.51 -20.73 37.93
C LYS A 145 28.83 -20.74 39.42
N THR A 146 29.23 -21.93 39.88
CA THR A 146 29.93 -22.23 41.14
C THR A 146 29.06 -22.44 42.39
N ALA A 147 28.71 -23.71 42.66
CA ALA A 147 28.99 -24.37 43.94
C ALA A 147 28.63 -25.86 43.84
N LEU A 148 29.61 -26.72 43.50
CA LEU A 148 29.69 -28.11 43.99
C LEU A 148 31.02 -28.71 43.53
N THR A 149 32.10 -28.21 44.13
CA THR A 149 33.35 -28.95 44.22
C THR A 149 33.46 -29.58 45.62
N LYS A 150 33.51 -30.92 45.62
CA LYS A 150 34.28 -31.80 46.53
C LYS A 150 33.81 -31.94 47.98
N SER A 151 33.42 -33.17 48.33
CA SER A 151 33.76 -34.01 49.52
C SER A 151 32.64 -35.08 49.60
N LEU A 152 32.84 -36.39 49.76
CA LEU A 152 33.85 -37.16 50.48
C LEU A 152 34.22 -38.42 49.67
N ASP A 153 35.51 -38.74 49.66
CA ASP A 153 36.03 -40.09 49.61
C ASP A 153 36.46 -40.42 51.05
N GLY A 154 36.07 -41.57 51.56
CA GLY A 154 36.29 -42.01 52.95
C GLY A 154 35.55 -43.30 53.24
#